data_AF-A0A4S2MP38-F1
#
_entry.id   AF-A0A4S2MP38-F1
#
_cell.length_a   1.000
_cell.length_b   1.000
_cell.length_c   1.000
_cell.angle_alpha   90.00
_cell.angle_beta   90.00
_cell.angle_gamma   90.00
#
_symmetry.space_group_name_H-M   'P 1'
#
loop_
_entity.id
_entity.type
_entity.pdbx_description
1 polymer ?
#
loop_
_entity_poly.entity_id
_entity_poly.type
_entity_poly.pdbx_seq_one_letter_code
_entity_poly.pdbx_strand_id
1 'polypeptide(L)'
;MSAKYEPKTPITLAPPRDDPITLEELRSADGMSLNRGGQVLTHPQGIVFDVTGNKAYVPGGSYHVFAGKDASRGLAKSSVKPEDATAEWEDLGEDEKKVLDDWFTFFSKRYNIVGKVVKA
;
A
#
# COMPACT_ATOMS: atom_id res chain seq x y z
N MET A 1 -10.46 12.09 20.22
CA MET A 1 -10.23 12.27 18.78
C MET A 1 -8.82 11.76 18.47
N SER A 2 -8.71 10.74 17.65
CA SER A 2 -7.58 9.80 17.60
C SER A 2 -6.31 10.35 16.92
N ALA A 3 -5.42 10.93 17.72
CA ALA A 3 -4.06 11.34 17.34
C ALA A 3 -3.07 10.16 17.17
N LYS A 4 -3.56 8.91 17.19
CA LYS A 4 -2.71 7.69 17.31
C LYS A 4 -1.81 7.44 16.09
N TYR A 5 -2.14 8.02 14.94
CA TYR A 5 -1.43 7.78 13.67
C TYR A 5 -0.93 9.04 12.96
N GLU A 6 -1.08 10.22 13.56
CA GLU A 6 -0.63 11.48 12.95
C GLU A 6 0.90 11.46 12.73
N PRO A 7 1.36 11.75 11.51
CA PRO A 7 2.79 11.86 11.23
C PRO A 7 3.37 13.06 11.99
N LYS A 8 4.52 12.87 12.65
CA LYS A 8 5.24 13.94 13.36
C LYS A 8 5.85 14.99 12.41
N THR A 9 5.94 14.68 11.13
CA THR A 9 6.39 15.58 10.07
C THR A 9 5.20 16.03 9.23
N PRO A 10 5.12 17.30 8.81
CA PRO A 10 4.09 17.74 7.88
C PRO A 10 4.28 17.00 6.55
N ILE A 11 3.30 16.18 6.19
CA ILE A 11 3.28 15.47 4.92
C ILE A 11 2.37 16.24 4.00
N THR A 12 2.94 16.82 2.95
CA THR A 12 2.17 17.48 1.89
C THR A 12 1.58 16.40 1.00
N LEU A 13 0.34 16.01 1.27
CA LEU A 13 -0.33 15.03 0.45
C LEU A 13 -0.80 15.66 -0.86
N ALA A 14 -0.47 15.04 -1.99
CA ALA A 14 -1.05 15.37 -3.28
C ALA A 14 -2.53 14.97 -3.30
N PRO A 15 -3.38 15.64 -4.11
CA PRO A 15 -4.78 15.28 -4.22
C PRO A 15 -4.92 13.80 -4.64
N PRO A 16 -5.84 13.05 -4.03
CA PRO A 16 -6.08 11.66 -4.37
C PRO A 16 -6.45 11.56 -5.85
N ARG A 17 -5.79 10.64 -6.55
CA ARG A 17 -6.09 10.31 -7.93
C ARG A 17 -6.91 9.03 -7.98
N ASP A 18 -7.86 8.99 -8.89
CA ASP A 18 -8.68 7.81 -9.20
C ASP A 18 -8.23 7.15 -10.51
N ASP A 19 -6.96 7.34 -10.89
CA ASP A 19 -6.39 6.74 -12.08
C ASP A 19 -6.51 5.21 -12.00
N PRO A 20 -7.15 4.55 -12.99
CA PRO A 20 -7.24 3.10 -13.02
C PRO A 20 -5.85 2.52 -13.27
N ILE A 21 -5.34 1.77 -12.30
CA ILE A 21 -4.06 1.09 -12.37
C ILE A 21 -4.35 -0.40 -12.57
N THR A 22 -3.75 -1.02 -13.58
CA THR A 22 -3.90 -2.48 -13.75
C THR A 22 -2.96 -3.23 -12.80
N LEU A 23 -3.27 -4.48 -12.47
CA LEU A 23 -2.38 -5.34 -11.66
C LEU A 23 -0.99 -5.51 -12.30
N GLU A 24 -0.88 -5.47 -13.63
CA GLU A 24 0.40 -5.53 -14.33
C GLU A 24 1.21 -4.24 -14.19
N GLU A 25 0.56 -3.08 -14.29
CA GLU A 25 1.21 -1.79 -14.02
C GLU A 25 1.63 -1.67 -12.57
N LEU A 26 0.80 -2.16 -11.64
CA LEU A 26 1.14 -2.25 -10.22
C LEU A 26 2.39 -3.13 -10.04
N ARG A 27 2.42 -4.34 -10.61
CA ARG A 27 3.59 -5.24 -10.57
C ARG A 27 4.86 -4.63 -11.13
N SER A 28 4.71 -3.75 -12.12
CA SER A 28 5.83 -3.00 -12.69
C SER A 28 6.30 -1.87 -11.75
N ALA A 29 5.49 -1.43 -10.80
CA ALA A 29 5.81 -0.39 -9.82
C ALA A 29 6.38 -0.96 -8.48
N ASP A 30 7.25 -1.96 -8.61
CA ASP A 30 8.00 -2.60 -7.52
C ASP A 30 9.20 -1.78 -7.01
N GLY A 31 9.41 -0.59 -7.58
CA GLY A 31 10.56 0.27 -7.29
C GLY A 31 11.78 0.00 -8.16
N MET A 32 11.71 -0.93 -9.13
CA MET A 32 12.77 -1.15 -10.13
C MET A 32 12.40 -0.65 -11.53
N SER A 33 11.12 -0.64 -11.91
CA SER A 33 10.71 -0.25 -13.27
C SER A 33 10.38 1.24 -13.39
N LEU A 34 11.27 1.93 -14.09
CA LEU A 34 11.39 3.37 -14.25
C LEU A 34 10.44 3.94 -15.31
N ASN A 35 9.11 3.83 -15.12
CA ASN A 35 8.14 4.59 -15.93
C ASN A 35 7.15 5.44 -15.12
N ARG A 36 6.87 5.07 -13.86
CA ARG A 36 6.22 5.96 -12.87
C ARG A 36 7.03 6.18 -11.59
N GLY A 37 8.32 5.78 -11.60
CA GLY A 37 9.35 6.24 -10.66
C GLY A 37 9.08 6.03 -9.17
N GLY A 38 8.11 5.18 -8.81
CA GLY A 38 7.62 5.12 -7.44
C GLY A 38 7.29 3.74 -6.92
N GLN A 39 7.53 3.55 -5.63
CA GLN A 39 7.07 2.38 -4.90
C GLN A 39 5.62 2.62 -4.56
N VAL A 40 4.77 1.69 -4.98
CA VAL A 40 3.35 1.76 -4.68
C VAL A 40 2.95 0.58 -3.80
N LEU A 41 2.06 0.87 -2.85
CA LEU A 41 1.43 -0.11 -1.99
C LEU A 41 -0.07 -0.14 -2.26
N THR A 42 -0.60 -1.33 -2.36
CA THR A 42 -2.01 -1.56 -2.65
C THR A 42 -2.78 -1.91 -1.39
N HIS A 43 -3.95 -1.31 -1.26
CA HIS A 43 -4.93 -1.61 -0.23
C HIS A 43 -6.01 -2.56 -0.76
N PRO A 44 -6.60 -3.41 0.09
CA PRO A 44 -7.78 -4.24 -0.17
C PRO A 44 -8.93 -3.67 -0.98
N GLN A 45 -9.15 -2.37 -0.87
CA GLN A 45 -10.19 -1.68 -1.64
C GLN A 45 -9.72 -1.34 -3.07
N GLY A 46 -8.58 -1.86 -3.48
CA GLY A 46 -7.86 -1.49 -4.70
C GLY A 46 -7.19 -0.13 -4.59
N ILE A 47 -7.02 0.49 -3.42
CA ILE A 47 -6.46 1.85 -3.36
C ILE A 47 -4.93 1.78 -3.47
N VAL A 48 -4.34 2.57 -4.38
CA VAL A 48 -2.90 2.61 -4.60
C VAL A 48 -2.31 3.81 -3.87
N PHE A 49 -1.42 3.54 -2.93
CA PHE A 49 -0.67 4.53 -2.19
C PHE A 49 0.75 4.65 -2.73
N ASP A 50 1.20 5.87 -2.95
CA ASP A 50 2.58 6.17 -3.29
C ASP A 50 3.43 6.26 -2.02
N VAL A 51 4.28 5.24 -1.83
CA VAL A 51 5.22 5.11 -0.71
C VAL A 51 6.65 5.50 -1.11
N THR A 52 6.81 6.14 -2.26
CA THR A 52 8.10 6.63 -2.79
C THR A 52 8.71 7.62 -1.81
N GLY A 53 9.80 7.21 -1.17
CA GLY A 53 10.48 7.99 -0.14
C GLY A 53 10.58 7.29 1.21
N ASN A 54 9.87 6.17 1.40
CA ASN A 54 10.04 5.36 2.60
C ASN A 54 11.06 4.23 2.38
N LYS A 55 12.16 4.27 3.15
CA LYS A 55 13.22 3.26 3.17
C LYS A 55 12.75 1.84 3.50
N ALA A 56 11.54 1.67 4.02
CA ALA A 56 10.96 0.35 4.26
C ALA A 56 10.57 -0.38 2.96
N TYR A 57 10.23 0.35 1.90
CA TYR A 57 9.74 -0.19 0.62
C TYR A 57 10.81 -0.24 -0.48
N VAL A 58 12.00 0.33 -0.20
CA VAL A 58 13.17 0.27 -1.09
C VAL A 58 13.71 -1.15 -1.23
N PRO A 59 14.36 -1.49 -2.35
CA PRO A 59 15.02 -2.77 -2.51
C PRO A 59 15.91 -3.09 -1.30
N GLY A 60 15.64 -4.22 -0.63
CA GLY A 60 16.30 -4.62 0.61
C GLY A 60 15.61 -4.15 1.92
N GLY A 61 14.54 -3.37 1.83
CA GLY A 61 13.69 -2.98 2.96
C GLY A 61 12.71 -4.08 3.36
N SER A 62 12.28 -4.08 4.61
CA SER A 62 11.39 -5.11 5.16
C SER A 62 10.03 -5.18 4.46
N TYR A 63 9.54 -4.07 3.90
CA TYR A 63 8.24 -3.98 3.23
C TYR A 63 8.37 -3.95 1.70
N HIS A 64 9.57 -4.13 1.16
CA HIS A 64 9.81 -4.19 -0.28
C HIS A 64 9.01 -5.31 -0.96
N VAL A 65 8.71 -6.39 -0.23
CA VAL A 65 7.87 -7.50 -0.71
C VAL A 65 6.48 -7.07 -1.17
N PHE A 66 6.00 -5.93 -0.67
CA PHE A 66 4.70 -5.36 -0.99
C PHE A 66 4.77 -4.31 -2.11
N ALA A 67 5.97 -3.83 -2.46
CA ALA A 67 6.13 -2.88 -3.54
C ALA A 67 5.64 -3.52 -4.84
N GLY A 68 4.67 -2.87 -5.49
CA GLY A 68 4.07 -3.36 -6.73
C GLY A 68 3.22 -4.61 -6.59
N LYS A 69 2.87 -5.03 -5.37
CA LYS A 69 2.00 -6.19 -5.12
C LYS A 69 0.86 -5.82 -4.20
N ASP A 70 -0.16 -6.66 -4.19
CA ASP A 70 -1.26 -6.53 -3.25
C ASP A 70 -0.77 -6.89 -1.84
N ALA A 71 -0.61 -5.86 -0.99
CA ALA A 71 -0.16 -6.00 0.39
C ALA A 71 -1.30 -6.39 1.33
N SER A 72 -2.52 -6.45 0.81
CA SER A 72 -3.78 -6.76 1.47
C SER A 72 -3.67 -7.80 2.58
N ARG A 73 -3.30 -9.04 2.24
CA ARG A 73 -3.19 -10.13 3.22
C ARG A 73 -2.03 -9.92 4.21
N GLY A 74 -0.87 -9.49 3.71
CA GLY A 74 0.32 -9.24 4.51
C GLY A 74 0.12 -8.14 5.55
N LEU A 75 -0.57 -7.05 5.20
CA LEU A 75 -0.90 -5.96 6.14
C LEU A 75 -1.89 -6.42 7.19
N ALA A 76 -2.95 -7.12 6.79
CA ALA A 76 -3.96 -7.65 7.69
C ALA A 76 -3.33 -8.60 8.73
N LYS A 77 -2.41 -9.46 8.29
CA LYS A 77 -1.68 -10.42 9.15
C LYS A 77 -0.43 -9.82 9.78
N SER A 78 -0.09 -8.55 9.48
CA SER A 78 1.18 -7.91 9.85
C SER A 78 2.42 -8.76 9.51
N SER A 79 2.38 -9.46 8.38
CA SER A 79 3.41 -10.37 7.90
C SER A 79 4.09 -9.82 6.65
N VAL A 80 5.39 -9.55 6.73
CA VAL A 80 6.25 -9.08 5.63
C VAL A 80 6.80 -10.21 4.76
N LYS A 81 6.10 -11.34 4.70
CA LYS A 81 6.53 -12.47 3.88
C LYS A 81 6.03 -12.30 2.45
N PRO A 82 6.86 -12.63 1.44
CA PRO A 82 6.43 -12.58 0.04
C PRO A 82 5.28 -13.56 -0.25
N GLU A 83 5.15 -14.62 0.54
CA GLU A 83 4.05 -15.61 0.45
C GLU A 83 2.70 -15.03 0.93
N ASP A 84 2.73 -14.06 1.86
CA ASP A 84 1.54 -13.38 2.37
C ASP A 84 1.24 -12.09 1.57
N ALA A 85 2.04 -11.72 0.57
CA ALA A 85 1.81 -10.55 -0.28
C ALA A 85 0.79 -10.85 -1.40
N THR A 86 -0.44 -11.18 -0.99
CA THR A 86 -1.55 -11.53 -1.88
C THR A 86 -2.77 -10.64 -1.68
N ALA A 87 -3.62 -10.59 -2.71
CA ALA A 87 -4.89 -9.87 -2.72
C ALA A 87 -6.00 -10.58 -1.92
N GLU A 88 -5.74 -11.77 -1.37
CA GLU A 88 -6.74 -12.56 -0.64
C GLU A 88 -6.76 -12.13 0.82
N TRP A 89 -7.62 -11.15 1.12
CA TRP A 89 -7.90 -10.67 2.48
C TRP A 89 -9.35 -10.90 2.90
N GLU A 90 -10.21 -11.31 1.96
CA GLU A 90 -11.65 -11.51 2.19
C GLU A 90 -11.93 -12.72 3.10
N ASP A 91 -11.05 -13.73 3.06
CA ASP A 91 -11.07 -14.93 3.90
C ASP A 91 -10.64 -14.67 5.36
N LEU A 92 -10.03 -13.52 5.62
CA LEU A 92 -9.53 -13.17 6.95
C LEU A 92 -10.67 -12.80 7.90
N GLY A 93 -10.44 -13.01 9.19
CA GLY A 93 -11.39 -12.69 10.26
C GLY A 93 -11.64 -11.20 10.42
N GLU A 94 -12.64 -10.85 11.22
CA GLU A 94 -12.97 -9.44 11.51
C GLU A 94 -11.82 -8.69 12.18
N ASP A 95 -11.00 -9.36 12.98
CA ASP A 95 -9.86 -8.75 13.66
C ASP A 95 -8.76 -8.33 12.67
N GLU A 96 -8.44 -9.18 11.69
CA GLU A 96 -7.48 -8.88 10.62
C GLU A 96 -7.99 -7.75 9.72
N LYS A 97 -9.30 -7.72 9.44
CA LYS A 97 -9.95 -6.63 8.70
C LYS A 97 -9.86 -5.30 9.45
N LYS A 98 -9.98 -5.29 10.78
CA LYS A 98 -9.78 -4.08 11.60
C LYS A 98 -8.32 -3.60 11.55
N VAL A 99 -7.35 -4.51 11.68
CA VAL A 99 -5.92 -4.16 11.58
C VAL A 99 -5.64 -3.52 10.23
N LEU A 100 -6.26 -4.03 9.18
CA LEU A 100 -6.12 -3.51 7.85
C LEU A 100 -6.73 -2.10 7.68
N ASP A 101 -7.91 -1.83 8.27
CA ASP A 101 -8.50 -0.49 8.29
C ASP A 101 -7.66 0.52 9.09
N ASP A 102 -7.03 0.08 10.18
CA ASP A 102 -6.06 0.88 10.92
C ASP A 102 -4.84 1.22 10.03
N TRP A 103 -4.32 0.25 9.28
CA TRP A 103 -3.28 0.50 8.29
C TRP A 103 -3.76 1.48 7.22
N PHE A 104 -4.98 1.34 6.69
CA PHE A 104 -5.55 2.28 5.73
C PHE A 104 -5.55 3.73 6.24
N THR A 105 -6.03 3.92 7.47
CA THR A 105 -6.06 5.23 8.12
C THR A 105 -4.65 5.78 8.32
N PHE A 106 -3.69 4.92 8.62
CA PHE A 106 -2.29 5.30 8.71
C PHE A 106 -1.70 5.70 7.36
N PHE A 107 -1.97 4.95 6.30
CA PHE A 107 -1.44 5.21 4.95
C PHE A 107 -2.06 6.47 4.35
N SER A 108 -3.38 6.62 4.42
CA SER A 108 -4.11 7.79 3.90
C SER A 108 -3.68 9.12 4.53
N LYS A 109 -3.15 9.09 5.76
CA LYS A 109 -2.59 10.27 6.42
C LYS A 109 -1.12 10.55 6.08
N ARG A 110 -0.42 9.61 5.44
CA ARG A 110 1.04 9.66 5.23
C ARG A 110 1.51 9.52 3.80
N TYR A 111 0.65 9.03 2.92
CA TYR A 111 0.99 8.72 1.54
C TYR A 111 -0.11 9.17 0.61
N ASN A 112 0.31 9.52 -0.60
CA ASN A 112 -0.59 10.02 -1.63
C ASN A 112 -1.35 8.86 -2.25
N ILE A 113 -2.65 9.03 -2.44
CA ILE A 113 -3.43 8.09 -3.24
C ILE A 113 -3.18 8.44 -4.70
N VAL A 114 -2.54 7.55 -5.44
CA VAL A 114 -2.18 7.76 -6.86
C VAL A 114 -3.14 7.11 -7.83
N GLY A 115 -4.05 6.26 -7.35
CA GLY A 115 -5.01 5.58 -8.21
C GLY A 115 -5.76 4.48 -7.49
N LYS A 116 -6.56 3.76 -8.29
CA LYS A 116 -7.24 2.56 -7.86
C LYS A 116 -6.90 1.40 -8.78
N VAL A 117 -6.48 0.28 -8.22
CA VAL A 117 -6.35 -0.98 -8.92
C VAL A 117 -7.72 -1.44 -9.40
N VAL A 118 -7.82 -1.55 -10.72
CA VAL A 118 -8.95 -2.18 -11.39
C VAL A 118 -8.54 -3.59 -11.76
N LYS A 119 -9.24 -4.59 -11.20
CA LYS A 119 -9.24 -5.94 -11.80
C LYS A 119 -9.99 -5.81 -13.12
N ALA A 120 -9.25 -5.88 -14.22
CA ALA A 120 -9.82 -6.01 -15.56
C ALA A 120 -10.53 -7.36 -15.71
#